data_AF-A0AAU2JI53-F1
#
_entry.id   AF-A0AAU2JI53-F1
#
_cell.length_a   1.000
_cell.length_b   1.000
_cell.length_c   1.000
_cell.angle_alpha   90.00
_cell.angle_beta   90.00
_cell.angle_gamma   90.00
#
_symmetry.space_group_name_H-M   'P 1'
#
loop_
_entity.id
_entity.type
_entity.pdbx_description
1 polymer ?
#
loop_
_entity_poly.entity_id
_entity_poly.type
_entity_poly.pdbx_seq_one_letter_code
_entity_poly.pdbx_strand_id
1 'polypeptide(L)'
;MFWLERKEFADIWKANPSARAAWRLADRLLHAPGPEQIQAIVDEFGDWHTEVEKLLSKDRARGSDAQLLSTRVTVWAGALLHGGQRRSIVKAAEDLLTRLGHERSPANVLTDATTSSRLKAAEITREGDRAFHDTLKKGLPAAILRHLWDEFPTQHELLRRWAIGIAADRTVPEEDARLVTTALWMLAVHRHDRAILDGLASDLNGPRRALAVEALTNAAGDAEFGRYVRDRLRQWMDAQNPSDNKVDLVIAMCAGTWGMQQPALALTRLGKAAGHKAFGSATVVTAFRQLALHRPDEVRKAVDQWLSDAEARPDDDTLRRQTLGSFLALVSSDEGTDLILNDTLAPEARLRIIHAWQKLLSTDDAVDAVVTQLSQWHERFQEAVDRREVVVDVLADIFTPPSLRPGLDRLMVTKESAILPFWREVLVLAANRYQSSKEASTP
;
A
#
# COMPACT_ATOMS: atom_id res chain seq x y z
N MET A 1 -2.57 36.90 -20.35
CA MET A 1 -1.40 36.29 -19.68
C MET A 1 -0.48 37.30 -18.98
N PHE A 2 -0.83 38.60 -18.91
CA PHE A 2 0.01 39.69 -18.38
C PHE A 2 0.00 39.87 -16.84
N TRP A 3 -0.84 39.15 -16.10
CA TRP A 3 -0.97 39.37 -14.65
C TRP A 3 0.12 38.66 -13.83
N LEU A 4 0.67 37.55 -14.32
CA LEU A 4 1.76 36.79 -13.68
C LEU A 4 3.09 37.54 -13.70
N GLU A 5 3.24 38.53 -14.59
CA GLU A 5 4.44 39.37 -14.75
C GLU A 5 4.44 40.61 -13.85
N ARG A 6 3.41 40.77 -13.00
CA ARG A 6 3.37 41.89 -12.04
C ARG A 6 4.53 41.78 -11.05
N LYS A 7 5.11 42.95 -10.69
CA LYS A 7 6.23 43.05 -9.74
C LYS A 7 5.95 42.36 -8.40
N GLU A 8 4.71 42.37 -7.96
CA GLU A 8 4.22 41.74 -6.72
C GLU A 8 4.53 40.22 -6.66
N PHE A 9 4.57 39.53 -7.81
CA PHE A 9 4.85 38.09 -7.87
C PHE A 9 6.31 37.77 -8.19
N ALA A 10 7.16 38.77 -8.43
CA ALA A 10 8.52 38.57 -8.93
C ALA A 10 9.37 37.73 -7.97
N ASP A 11 9.25 37.95 -6.66
CA ASP A 11 10.02 37.23 -5.65
C ASP A 11 9.49 35.82 -5.41
N ILE A 12 8.16 35.62 -5.54
CA ILE A 12 7.54 34.29 -5.55
C ILE A 12 8.08 33.47 -6.72
N TRP A 13 8.16 34.02 -7.94
CA TRP A 13 8.65 33.30 -9.11
C TRP A 13 10.17 33.07 -9.08
N LYS A 14 10.95 34.02 -8.55
CA LYS A 14 12.39 33.84 -8.31
C LYS A 14 12.67 32.70 -7.32
N ALA A 15 11.79 32.48 -6.35
CA ALA A 15 11.88 31.37 -5.40
C ALA A 15 11.58 29.99 -6.03
N ASN A 16 11.30 29.94 -7.34
CA ASN A 16 11.00 28.73 -8.11
C ASN A 16 9.98 27.80 -7.41
N PRO A 17 8.75 28.29 -7.21
CA PRO A 17 7.76 27.59 -6.42
C PRO A 17 7.33 26.33 -7.17
N SER A 18 7.18 25.21 -6.45
CA SER A 18 6.65 23.97 -7.03
C SER A 18 5.33 24.21 -7.76
N ALA A 19 5.02 23.40 -8.78
CA ALA A 19 3.78 23.52 -9.56
C ALA A 19 2.51 23.60 -8.69
N ARG A 20 2.45 22.84 -7.58
CA ARG A 20 1.39 22.92 -6.56
C ARG A 20 1.29 24.26 -5.86
N ALA A 21 2.42 24.86 -5.49
CA ALA A 21 2.45 26.17 -4.85
C ALA A 21 1.99 27.25 -5.81
N ALA A 22 2.39 27.16 -7.09
CA ALA A 22 1.91 28.02 -8.17
C ALA A 22 0.40 27.83 -8.42
N TRP A 23 -0.10 26.59 -8.42
CA TRP A 23 -1.51 26.28 -8.63
C TRP A 23 -2.38 26.72 -7.44
N ARG A 24 -1.95 26.49 -6.20
CA ARG A 24 -2.64 26.95 -4.98
C ARG A 24 -2.65 28.47 -4.87
N LEU A 25 -1.56 29.12 -5.28
CA LEU A 25 -1.50 30.57 -5.42
C LEU A 25 -2.52 31.03 -6.47
N ALA A 26 -2.53 30.42 -7.66
CA ALA A 26 -3.49 30.74 -8.71
C ALA A 26 -4.95 30.53 -8.28
N ASP A 27 -5.27 29.42 -7.60
CA ASP A 27 -6.60 29.13 -7.07
C ASP A 27 -7.06 30.19 -6.06
N ARG A 28 -6.21 30.59 -5.12
CA ARG A 28 -6.56 31.65 -4.16
C ARG A 28 -6.68 33.03 -4.80
N LEU A 29 -5.83 33.32 -5.78
CA LEU A 29 -5.89 34.58 -6.53
C LEU A 29 -7.15 34.68 -7.39
N LEU A 30 -7.65 33.56 -7.93
CA LEU A 30 -8.92 33.50 -8.66
C LEU A 30 -10.12 33.85 -7.79
N HIS A 31 -10.03 33.63 -6.48
CA HIS A 31 -11.10 33.89 -5.51
C HIS A 31 -10.88 35.17 -4.70
N ALA A 32 -9.86 35.98 -5.02
CA ALA A 32 -9.57 37.23 -4.31
C ALA A 32 -10.39 38.41 -4.90
N PRO A 33 -11.33 39.03 -4.15
CA PRO A 33 -12.20 40.07 -4.68
C PRO A 33 -11.52 41.45 -4.83
N GLY A 34 -10.24 41.60 -4.52
CA GLY A 34 -9.54 42.89 -4.70
C GLY A 34 -8.01 42.86 -4.52
N PRO A 35 -7.33 43.95 -4.91
CA PRO A 35 -5.86 44.06 -4.91
C PRO A 35 -5.22 43.95 -3.51
N GLU A 36 -5.91 44.37 -2.44
CA GLU A 36 -5.41 44.23 -1.06
C GLU A 36 -5.36 42.76 -0.61
N GLN A 37 -6.33 41.93 -1.02
CA GLN A 37 -6.31 40.49 -0.75
C GLN A 37 -5.33 39.74 -1.64
N ILE A 38 -5.11 40.21 -2.87
CA ILE A 38 -4.03 39.71 -3.73
C ILE A 38 -2.68 39.94 -3.05
N GLN A 39 -2.43 41.12 -2.51
CA GLN A 39 -1.18 41.40 -1.76
C GLN A 39 -1.07 40.54 -0.50
N ALA A 40 -2.15 40.37 0.28
CA ALA A 40 -2.14 39.50 1.46
C ALA A 40 -1.87 38.02 1.12
N ILE A 41 -2.40 37.52 0.00
CA ILE A 41 -2.14 36.16 -0.50
C ILE A 41 -0.69 36.03 -0.99
N VAL A 42 -0.15 37.07 -1.64
CA VAL A 42 1.24 37.14 -2.08
C VAL A 42 2.19 37.13 -0.88
N ASP A 43 1.92 37.95 0.14
CA ASP A 43 2.70 38.01 1.37
C ASP A 43 2.64 36.67 2.15
N GLU A 44 1.46 36.02 2.20
CA GLU A 44 1.29 34.69 2.80
C GLU A 44 2.11 33.60 2.08
N PHE A 45 2.34 33.72 0.77
CA PHE A 45 3.08 32.72 -0.01
C PHE A 45 4.57 33.03 -0.17
N GLY A 46 4.95 34.31 -0.18
CA GLY A 46 6.31 34.77 -0.37
C GLY A 46 7.22 34.59 0.85
N ASP A 47 6.65 34.53 2.06
CA ASP A 47 7.44 34.71 3.28
C ASP A 47 7.55 33.48 4.20
N TRP A 48 7.16 32.28 3.75
CA TRP A 48 7.26 31.08 4.59
C TRP A 48 8.69 30.79 5.05
N HIS A 49 9.70 31.11 4.24
CA HIS A 49 11.10 30.95 4.63
C HIS A 49 11.46 31.90 5.78
N THR A 50 11.14 33.19 5.67
CA THR A 50 11.40 34.19 6.72
C THR A 50 10.60 33.90 7.99
N GLU A 51 9.35 33.48 7.86
CA GLU A 51 8.51 33.11 9.00
C GLU A 51 9.06 31.87 9.72
N VAL A 52 9.51 30.85 8.98
CA VAL A 52 10.19 29.69 9.57
C VAL A 52 11.53 30.08 10.21
N GLU A 53 12.34 30.91 9.56
CA GLU A 53 13.59 31.40 10.12
C GLU A 53 13.38 32.22 11.40
N LYS A 54 12.37 33.10 11.42
CA LYS A 54 11.98 33.87 12.60
C LYS A 54 11.56 32.95 13.75
N LEU A 55 10.76 31.92 13.47
CA LEU A 55 10.36 30.92 14.47
C LEU A 55 11.58 30.14 15.02
N LEU A 56 12.54 29.79 14.16
CA LEU A 56 13.71 29.00 14.54
C LEU A 56 14.87 29.83 15.13
N SER A 57 14.82 31.17 15.05
CA SER A 57 15.88 32.09 15.51
C SER A 57 15.50 33.00 16.68
N LYS A 58 14.22 33.01 17.10
CA LYS A 58 13.63 33.95 18.07
C LYS A 58 14.40 34.13 19.39
N ASP A 59 15.06 33.08 19.88
CA ASP A 59 15.77 33.09 21.17
C ASP A 59 17.30 33.11 21.06
N ARG A 60 17.85 33.27 19.84
CA ARG A 60 19.30 33.23 19.59
C ARG A 60 20.09 34.30 20.36
N ALA A 61 19.44 35.41 20.73
CA ALA A 61 20.05 36.52 21.47
C ALA A 61 19.86 36.47 22.99
N ARG A 62 19.03 35.55 23.53
CA ARG A 62 18.64 35.54 24.96
C ARG A 62 18.82 34.19 25.66
N GLY A 63 18.98 33.10 24.92
CA GLY A 63 19.08 31.73 25.47
C GLY A 63 20.45 31.08 25.27
N SER A 64 20.69 30.00 26.00
CA SER A 64 21.81 29.08 25.73
C SER A 64 21.55 28.24 24.47
N ASP A 65 22.61 27.70 23.85
CA ASP A 65 22.48 26.82 22.68
C ASP A 65 21.55 25.61 22.93
N ALA A 66 21.53 25.10 24.16
CA ALA A 66 20.62 24.02 24.57
C ALA A 66 19.14 24.44 24.56
N GLN A 67 18.84 25.66 25.01
CA GLN A 67 17.47 26.20 24.95
C GLN A 67 17.03 26.44 23.51
N LEU A 68 17.92 26.97 22.67
CA LEU A 68 17.63 27.16 21.25
C LEU A 68 17.32 25.83 20.55
N LEU A 69 18.13 24.80 20.80
CA LEU A 69 17.90 23.46 20.26
C LEU A 69 16.56 22.87 20.76
N SER A 70 16.27 22.99 22.06
CA SER A 70 15.01 22.53 22.65
C SER A 70 13.78 23.20 21.99
N THR A 71 13.84 24.52 21.74
CA THR A 71 12.78 25.25 21.03
C THR A 71 12.64 24.76 19.58
N ARG A 72 13.74 24.65 18.83
CA ARG A 72 13.72 24.19 17.42
C ARG A 72 13.14 22.79 17.27
N VAL A 73 13.58 21.86 18.10
CA VAL A 73 13.07 20.49 18.11
C VAL A 73 11.59 20.45 18.47
N THR A 74 11.12 21.33 19.37
CA THR A 74 9.69 21.47 19.69
C THR A 74 8.89 22.03 18.51
N VAL A 75 9.42 23.00 17.76
CA VAL A 75 8.81 23.53 16.53
C VAL A 75 8.65 22.42 15.49
N TRP A 76 9.71 21.63 15.25
CA TRP A 76 9.68 20.51 14.29
C TRP A 76 8.71 19.40 14.71
N ALA A 77 8.72 19.01 16.00
CA ALA A 77 7.78 18.02 16.53
C ALA A 77 6.33 18.51 16.42
N GLY A 78 6.07 19.79 16.72
CA GLY A 78 4.75 20.39 16.55
C GLY A 78 4.30 20.46 15.10
N ALA A 79 5.23 20.59 14.14
CA ALA A 79 4.93 20.55 12.72
C ALA A 79 4.59 19.14 12.24
N LEU A 80 5.31 18.13 12.75
CA LEU A 80 5.05 16.71 12.48
C LEU A 80 3.71 16.23 13.04
N LEU A 81 3.31 16.77 14.20
CA LEU A 81 2.11 16.41 14.97
C LEU A 81 1.11 17.56 15.05
N HIS A 82 1.00 18.37 14.00
CA HIS A 82 0.09 19.52 13.98
C HIS A 82 -1.36 19.07 14.18
N GLY A 83 -1.98 19.51 15.27
CA GLY A 83 -3.33 19.11 15.69
C GLY A 83 -3.42 17.83 16.52
N GLY A 84 -2.26 17.26 16.90
CA GLY A 84 -2.14 16.12 17.80
C GLY A 84 -2.07 16.51 19.26
N GLN A 85 -1.94 15.52 20.13
CA GLN A 85 -1.91 15.73 21.58
C GLN A 85 -0.58 16.33 22.05
N ARG A 86 -0.63 17.23 23.04
CA ARG A 86 0.57 17.88 23.61
C ARG A 86 1.62 16.88 24.08
N ARG A 87 1.18 15.79 24.72
CA ARG A 87 2.08 14.73 25.21
C ARG A 87 2.88 14.07 24.08
N SER A 88 2.26 13.90 22.92
CA SER A 88 2.89 13.29 21.74
C SER A 88 3.91 14.23 21.13
N ILE A 89 3.62 15.54 21.07
CA ILE A 89 4.56 16.56 20.60
C ILE A 89 5.80 16.61 21.48
N VAL A 90 5.62 16.67 22.80
CA VAL A 90 6.75 16.66 23.74
C VAL A 90 7.55 15.39 23.59
N LYS A 91 6.89 14.23 23.55
CA LYS A 91 7.56 12.96 23.35
C LYS A 91 8.38 12.91 22.06
N ALA A 92 7.83 13.37 20.95
CA ALA A 92 8.54 13.42 19.67
C ALA A 92 9.75 14.36 19.73
N ALA A 93 9.61 15.50 20.43
CA ALA A 93 10.71 16.43 20.67
C ALA A 93 11.82 15.79 21.54
N GLU A 94 11.46 15.08 22.61
CA GLU A 94 12.39 14.35 23.47
C GLU A 94 13.15 13.25 22.74
N ASP A 95 12.45 12.48 21.90
CA ASP A 95 13.06 11.42 21.10
C ASP A 95 14.11 12.00 20.13
N LEU A 96 13.81 13.15 19.50
CA LEU A 96 14.78 13.81 18.61
C LEU A 96 15.99 14.35 19.38
N LEU A 97 15.79 15.01 20.52
CA LEU A 97 16.89 15.49 21.37
C LEU A 97 17.82 14.34 21.79
N THR A 98 17.23 13.21 22.19
CA THR A 98 17.98 12.01 22.57
C THR A 98 18.79 11.47 21.40
N ARG A 99 18.21 11.38 20.20
CA ARG A 99 18.91 10.93 18.99
C ARG A 99 20.03 11.87 18.53
N LEU A 100 19.91 13.16 18.82
CA LEU A 100 20.95 14.16 18.60
C LEU A 100 22.06 14.12 19.67
N GLY A 101 22.00 13.18 20.62
CA GLY A 101 23.02 12.99 21.65
C GLY A 101 22.93 13.96 22.81
N HIS A 102 21.79 14.64 22.99
CA HIS A 102 21.61 15.55 24.12
C HIS A 102 21.34 14.76 25.41
N GLU A 103 22.18 14.96 26.43
CA GLU A 103 22.08 14.23 27.69
C GLU A 103 20.84 14.61 28.50
N ARG A 104 19.96 13.64 28.76
CA ARG A 104 18.72 13.81 29.54
C ARG A 104 18.81 13.06 30.87
N SER A 105 19.64 13.56 31.79
CA SER A 105 19.59 13.11 33.19
C SER A 105 18.25 13.53 33.85
N PRO A 106 17.75 12.82 34.88
CA PRO A 106 16.54 13.24 35.59
C PRO A 106 16.62 14.67 36.13
N ALA A 107 17.81 15.12 36.55
CA ALA A 107 18.04 16.49 36.97
C ALA A 107 17.85 17.46 35.80
N ASN A 108 18.43 17.17 34.62
CA ASN A 108 18.29 18.00 33.42
C ASN A 108 16.82 18.15 33.02
N VAL A 109 16.03 17.07 33.10
CA VAL A 109 14.60 17.09 32.76
C VAL A 109 13.80 17.97 33.72
N LEU A 110 14.08 17.92 35.03
CA LEU A 110 13.37 18.72 36.03
C LEU A 110 13.77 20.21 36.00
N THR A 111 15.00 20.51 35.57
CA THR A 111 15.48 21.90 35.41
C THR A 111 15.15 22.51 34.06
N ASP A 112 14.69 21.71 33.09
CA ASP A 112 14.32 22.17 31.75
C ASP A 112 13.03 23.00 31.77
N ALA A 113 12.80 23.76 30.70
CA ALA A 113 11.56 24.47 30.50
C ALA A 113 10.37 23.50 30.53
N THR A 114 9.34 23.85 31.32
CA THR A 114 8.10 23.07 31.40
C THR A 114 7.48 22.89 30.01
N THR A 115 6.70 21.82 29.80
CA THR A 115 5.95 21.59 28.55
C THR A 115 5.20 22.85 28.07
N SER A 116 4.53 23.55 28.98
CA SER A 116 3.78 24.77 28.63
C SER A 116 4.70 25.90 28.16
N SER A 117 5.88 26.02 28.77
CA SER A 117 6.89 27.02 28.37
C SER A 117 7.49 26.68 27.01
N ARG A 118 7.82 25.41 26.76
CA ARG A 118 8.38 24.97 25.46
C ARG A 118 7.41 25.15 24.31
N LEU A 119 6.14 24.77 24.49
CA LEU A 119 5.11 25.02 23.47
C LEU A 119 4.92 26.51 23.21
N LYS A 120 4.93 27.35 24.26
CA LYS A 120 4.83 28.81 24.11
C LYS A 120 6.03 29.39 23.36
N ALA A 121 7.25 28.93 23.67
CA ALA A 121 8.46 29.35 22.97
C ALA A 121 8.45 28.95 21.49
N ALA A 122 7.90 27.77 21.19
CA ALA A 122 7.69 27.28 19.83
C ALA A 122 6.48 27.89 19.10
N GLU A 123 5.81 28.89 19.70
CA GLU A 123 4.57 29.51 19.18
C GLU A 123 3.43 28.53 18.88
N ILE A 124 3.38 27.43 19.62
CA ILE A 124 2.33 26.41 19.51
C ILE A 124 1.17 26.79 20.44
N THR A 125 0.01 27.04 19.85
CA THR A 125 -1.23 27.31 20.58
C THR A 125 -1.86 26.03 21.09
N ARG A 126 -2.71 26.15 22.12
CA ARG A 126 -3.35 25.03 22.79
C ARG A 126 -4.86 25.17 22.68
N GLU A 127 -5.52 24.12 22.20
CA GLU A 127 -6.98 23.99 22.19
C GLU A 127 -7.35 22.68 22.89
N GLY A 128 -7.74 22.77 24.16
CA GLY A 128 -7.89 21.59 25.02
C GLY A 128 -6.55 20.85 25.18
N ASP A 129 -6.53 19.56 24.83
CA ASP A 129 -5.30 18.76 24.84
C ASP A 129 -4.55 18.73 23.49
N ARG A 130 -5.11 19.37 22.45
CA ARG A 130 -4.48 19.46 21.13
C ARG A 130 -3.59 20.69 21.03
N ALA A 131 -2.55 20.58 20.21
CA ALA A 131 -1.60 21.66 19.98
C ALA A 131 -1.41 21.94 18.49
N PHE A 132 -1.36 23.22 18.15
CA PHE A 132 -1.35 23.69 16.77
C PHE A 132 -0.27 24.76 16.59
N HIS A 133 0.44 24.68 15.47
CA HIS A 133 1.05 25.89 14.89
C HIS A 133 -0.08 26.82 14.44
N ASP A 134 0.23 28.10 14.22
CA ASP A 134 -0.76 29.10 13.83
C ASP A 134 -1.74 28.60 12.74
N THR A 135 -3.00 28.45 13.12
CA THR A 135 -4.06 27.86 12.28
C THR A 135 -4.54 28.81 11.18
N LEU A 136 -4.27 30.11 11.32
CA LEU A 136 -4.50 31.09 10.26
C LEU A 136 -3.47 30.92 9.13
N LYS A 137 -2.28 30.43 9.46
CA LYS A 137 -1.15 30.20 8.55
C LYS A 137 -1.22 28.82 7.88
N LYS A 138 -2.15 28.68 6.93
CA LYS A 138 -2.40 27.40 6.23
C LYS A 138 -1.17 26.88 5.48
N GLY A 139 -0.58 25.80 5.98
CA GLY A 139 0.57 25.12 5.37
C GLY A 139 1.90 25.41 6.04
N LEU A 140 1.92 26.23 7.09
CA LEU A 140 3.10 26.46 7.93
C LEU A 140 3.73 25.15 8.44
N PRO A 141 2.99 24.14 8.96
CA PRO A 141 3.58 22.88 9.40
C PRO A 141 4.37 22.17 8.29
N ALA A 142 3.81 22.14 7.08
CA ALA A 142 4.49 21.54 5.93
C ALA A 142 5.71 22.37 5.50
N ALA A 143 5.66 23.70 5.61
CA ALA A 143 6.81 24.57 5.35
C ALA A 143 7.96 24.33 6.35
N ILE A 144 7.65 24.22 7.64
CA ILE A 144 8.63 23.91 8.70
C ILE A 144 9.33 22.59 8.43
N LEU A 145 8.58 21.52 8.10
CA LEU A 145 9.18 20.21 7.80
C LEU A 145 10.03 20.22 6.53
N ARG A 146 9.61 20.97 5.50
CA ARG A 146 10.42 21.13 4.28
C ARG A 146 11.74 21.84 4.58
N HIS A 147 11.68 22.95 5.30
CA HIS A 147 12.86 23.70 5.74
C HIS A 147 13.82 22.84 6.55
N LEU A 148 13.32 22.04 7.50
CA LEU A 148 14.13 21.08 8.25
C LEU A 148 14.87 20.09 7.32
N TRP A 149 14.22 19.61 6.26
CA TRP A 149 14.89 18.75 5.29
C TRP A 149 15.84 19.53 4.36
N ASP A 150 15.54 20.77 4.00
CA ASP A 150 16.41 21.55 3.10
C ASP A 150 17.70 22.00 3.78
N GLU A 151 17.63 22.44 5.04
CA GLU A 151 18.78 22.98 5.77
C GLU A 151 19.72 21.90 6.31
N PHE A 152 19.22 20.68 6.54
CA PHE A 152 20.00 19.62 7.20
C PHE A 152 20.13 18.34 6.35
N PRO A 153 20.68 18.42 5.12
CA PRO A 153 20.79 17.26 4.21
C PRO A 153 21.61 16.11 4.78
N THR A 154 22.66 16.41 5.56
CA THR A 154 23.49 15.38 6.20
C THR A 154 22.77 14.62 7.31
N GLN A 155 21.62 15.11 7.77
CA GLN A 155 20.84 14.52 8.86
C GLN A 155 19.58 13.78 8.39
N HIS A 156 19.31 13.72 7.08
CA HIS A 156 18.08 13.11 6.54
C HIS A 156 17.80 11.70 7.05
N GLU A 157 18.82 10.87 7.19
CA GLU A 157 18.64 9.51 7.69
C GLU A 157 18.21 9.50 9.17
N LEU A 158 18.80 10.36 10.00
CA LEU A 158 18.41 10.51 11.41
C LEU A 158 16.99 11.04 11.52
N LEU A 159 16.67 12.11 10.78
CA LEU A 159 15.35 12.75 10.77
C LEU A 159 14.25 11.80 10.28
N ARG A 160 14.53 11.02 9.23
CA ARG A 160 13.62 9.98 8.73
C ARG A 160 13.37 8.91 9.77
N ARG A 161 14.43 8.33 10.36
CA ARG A 161 14.29 7.29 11.41
C ARG A 161 13.57 7.81 12.65
N TRP A 162 13.80 9.07 13.01
CA TRP A 162 13.06 9.75 14.07
C TRP A 162 11.57 9.81 13.74
N ALA A 163 11.20 10.50 12.66
CA ALA A 163 9.80 10.76 12.36
C ALA A 163 8.99 9.47 12.09
N ILE A 164 9.58 8.50 11.39
CA ILE A 164 8.96 7.18 11.19
C ILE A 164 8.87 6.43 12.52
N GLY A 165 9.88 6.53 13.37
CA GLY A 165 9.86 5.98 14.73
C GLY A 165 8.71 6.51 15.57
N ILE A 166 8.38 7.81 15.46
CA ILE A 166 7.21 8.38 16.15
C ILE A 166 5.90 7.76 15.64
N ALA A 167 5.76 7.56 14.34
CA ALA A 167 4.56 6.91 13.78
C ALA A 167 4.48 5.41 14.17
N ALA A 168 5.63 4.73 14.28
CA ALA A 168 5.70 3.32 14.65
C ALA A 168 5.49 3.06 16.15
N ASP A 169 5.81 4.03 17.01
CA ASP A 169 5.72 3.90 18.46
C ASP A 169 4.26 3.66 18.91
N ARG A 170 4.02 2.52 19.57
CA ARG A 170 2.69 2.10 20.05
C ARG A 170 2.16 2.91 21.21
N THR A 171 3.03 3.64 21.91
CA THR A 171 2.63 4.51 23.02
C THR A 171 2.11 5.87 22.53
N VAL A 172 2.38 6.24 21.26
CA VAL A 172 1.77 7.39 20.61
C VAL A 172 0.32 7.00 20.25
N PRO A 173 -0.70 7.82 20.56
CA PRO A 173 -2.08 7.54 20.16
C PRO A 173 -2.21 7.33 18.65
N GLU A 174 -3.12 6.45 18.22
CA GLU A 174 -3.28 6.15 16.79
C GLU A 174 -3.66 7.38 15.95
N GLU A 175 -4.51 8.28 16.47
CA GLU A 175 -4.84 9.53 15.79
C GLU A 175 -3.59 10.40 15.54
N ASP A 176 -2.70 10.49 16.53
CA ASP A 176 -1.47 11.25 16.43
C ASP A 176 -0.48 10.58 15.46
N ALA A 177 -0.35 9.25 15.51
CA ALA A 177 0.46 8.50 14.56
C ALA A 177 -0.05 8.69 13.10
N ARG A 178 -1.37 8.76 12.90
CA ARG A 178 -1.97 9.07 11.59
C ARG A 178 -1.58 10.47 11.10
N LEU A 179 -1.53 11.49 11.98
CA LEU A 179 -1.02 12.82 11.63
C LEU A 179 0.44 12.76 11.16
N VAL A 180 1.29 12.02 11.87
CA VAL A 180 2.71 11.83 11.49
C VAL A 180 2.83 11.17 10.12
N THR A 181 2.11 10.07 9.89
CA THR A 181 2.12 9.39 8.58
C THR A 181 1.64 10.31 7.46
N THR A 182 0.67 11.18 7.75
CA THR A 182 0.15 12.17 6.80
C THR A 182 1.20 13.21 6.44
N ALA A 183 1.85 13.80 7.43
CA ALA A 183 2.93 14.75 7.23
C ALA A 183 4.11 14.13 6.46
N LEU A 184 4.49 12.88 6.79
CA LEU A 184 5.58 12.17 6.15
C LEU A 184 5.33 11.85 4.68
N TRP A 185 4.15 11.35 4.32
CA TRP A 185 3.89 11.05 2.91
C TRP A 185 3.81 12.34 2.09
N MET A 186 3.21 13.42 2.62
CA MET A 186 3.18 14.72 1.94
C MET A 186 4.59 15.25 1.68
N LEU A 187 5.48 15.11 2.66
CA LEU A 187 6.89 15.47 2.52
C LEU A 187 7.61 14.60 1.48
N ALA A 188 7.41 13.28 1.54
CA ALA A 188 8.00 12.32 0.61
C ALA A 188 7.59 12.61 -0.83
N VAL A 189 6.32 12.91 -1.02
CA VAL A 189 5.72 13.26 -2.30
C VAL A 189 6.31 14.56 -2.84
N HIS A 190 6.35 15.61 -2.02
CA HIS A 190 6.85 16.92 -2.43
C HIS A 190 8.33 16.88 -2.81
N ARG A 191 9.14 16.09 -2.11
CA ARG A 191 10.58 15.97 -2.33
C ARG A 191 10.97 14.85 -3.29
N HIS A 192 10.01 14.04 -3.73
CA HIS A 192 10.28 12.75 -4.37
C HIS A 192 11.24 11.86 -3.56
N ASP A 193 11.17 11.91 -2.23
CA ASP A 193 12.01 11.11 -1.34
C ASP A 193 11.44 9.69 -1.16
N ARG A 194 12.02 8.75 -1.93
CA ARG A 194 11.62 7.33 -1.92
C ARG A 194 11.86 6.67 -0.57
N ALA A 195 12.90 7.09 0.15
CA ALA A 195 13.30 6.44 1.38
C ALA A 195 12.32 6.75 2.53
N ILE A 196 11.59 7.87 2.49
CA ILE A 196 10.46 8.08 3.41
C ILE A 196 9.34 7.08 3.11
N LEU A 197 8.94 6.89 1.84
CA LEU A 197 7.91 5.91 1.47
C LEU A 197 8.33 4.47 1.82
N ASP A 198 9.60 4.12 1.57
CA ASP A 198 10.14 2.81 1.92
C ASP A 198 10.16 2.57 3.43
N GLY A 199 10.52 3.58 4.21
CA GLY A 199 10.53 3.47 5.67
C GLY A 199 9.11 3.36 6.23
N LEU A 200 8.15 4.15 5.73
CA LEU A 200 6.73 3.98 6.07
C LEU A 200 6.25 2.56 5.78
N ALA A 201 6.63 2.00 4.62
CA ALA A 201 6.25 0.66 4.22
C ALA A 201 6.94 -0.46 5.03
N SER A 202 8.13 -0.22 5.55
CA SER A 202 8.93 -1.25 6.25
C SER A 202 8.71 -1.22 7.77
N ASP A 203 8.63 -0.04 8.35
CA ASP A 203 8.67 0.17 9.79
C ASP A 203 7.27 0.25 10.42
N LEU A 204 6.25 0.64 9.65
CA LEU A 204 4.85 0.58 10.09
C LEU A 204 4.26 -0.80 9.79
N ASN A 205 4.67 -1.79 10.58
CA ASN A 205 4.22 -3.18 10.48
C ASN A 205 3.31 -3.58 11.66
N GLY A 206 2.80 -4.82 11.61
CA GLY A 206 1.93 -5.37 12.65
C GLY A 206 0.70 -4.46 12.92
N PRO A 207 0.45 -4.04 14.18
CA PRO A 207 -0.68 -3.16 14.52
C PRO A 207 -0.67 -1.79 13.80
N ARG A 208 0.48 -1.31 13.34
CA ARG A 208 0.60 -0.03 12.63
C ARG A 208 0.46 -0.14 11.12
N ARG A 209 0.32 -1.35 10.57
CA ARG A 209 0.20 -1.58 9.13
C ARG A 209 -0.99 -0.83 8.52
N ALA A 210 -2.10 -0.73 9.25
CA ALA A 210 -3.29 -0.02 8.79
C ALA A 210 -2.99 1.46 8.46
N LEU A 211 -2.12 2.12 9.23
CA LEU A 211 -1.72 3.51 8.96
C LEU A 211 -0.89 3.63 7.69
N ALA A 212 0.01 2.68 7.42
CA ALA A 212 0.76 2.66 6.15
C ALA A 212 -0.16 2.42 4.96
N VAL A 213 -1.11 1.48 5.07
CA VAL A 213 -2.12 1.21 4.04
C VAL A 213 -2.95 2.45 3.77
N GLU A 214 -3.46 3.12 4.81
CA GLU A 214 -4.26 4.34 4.70
C GLU A 214 -3.46 5.47 4.01
N ALA A 215 -2.27 5.79 4.52
CA ALA A 215 -1.44 6.87 4.01
C ALA A 215 -1.05 6.65 2.55
N LEU A 216 -0.60 5.45 2.19
CA LEU A 216 -0.21 5.13 0.81
C LEU A 216 -1.40 4.99 -0.12
N THR A 217 -2.58 4.58 0.37
CA THR A 217 -3.83 4.56 -0.40
C THR A 217 -4.23 5.97 -0.81
N ASN A 218 -4.27 6.89 0.17
CA ASN A 218 -4.57 8.29 -0.08
C ASN A 218 -3.55 8.90 -1.04
N ALA A 219 -2.26 8.64 -0.81
CA ALA A 219 -1.20 9.16 -1.66
C ALA A 219 -1.23 8.58 -3.08
N ALA A 220 -1.58 7.30 -3.27
CA ALA A 220 -1.70 6.66 -4.58
C ALA A 220 -2.93 7.13 -5.38
N GLY A 221 -3.98 7.60 -4.69
CA GLY A 221 -5.18 8.20 -5.26
C GLY A 221 -5.05 9.69 -5.61
N ASP A 222 -4.01 10.37 -5.11
CA ASP A 222 -3.78 11.79 -5.37
C ASP A 222 -3.54 12.06 -6.88
N ALA A 223 -4.22 13.08 -7.42
CA ALA A 223 -4.20 13.39 -8.84
C ALA A 223 -2.83 13.89 -9.33
N GLU A 224 -2.09 14.60 -8.47
CA GLU A 224 -0.83 15.24 -8.82
C GLU A 224 0.34 14.26 -8.57
N PHE A 225 0.28 13.52 -7.46
CA PHE A 225 1.43 12.74 -6.99
C PHE A 225 1.20 11.24 -6.99
N GLY A 226 -0.03 10.79 -7.19
CA GLY A 226 -0.36 9.37 -7.14
C GLY A 226 0.43 8.56 -8.14
N ARG A 227 0.85 9.13 -9.27
CA ARG A 227 1.75 8.45 -10.22
C ARG A 227 3.06 8.03 -9.54
N TYR A 228 3.71 8.93 -8.81
CA TYR A 228 4.98 8.65 -8.14
C TYR A 228 4.86 7.52 -7.12
N VAL A 229 3.79 7.53 -6.31
CA VAL A 229 3.52 6.46 -5.34
C VAL A 229 3.21 5.15 -6.05
N ARG A 230 2.33 5.16 -7.06
CA ARG A 230 1.98 3.99 -7.88
C ARG A 230 3.20 3.37 -8.56
N ASP A 231 4.14 4.18 -9.05
CA ASP A 231 5.39 3.71 -9.64
C ASP A 231 6.28 3.07 -8.57
N ARG A 232 6.32 3.63 -7.35
CA ARG A 232 7.06 3.02 -6.23
C ARG A 232 6.47 1.68 -5.79
N LEU A 233 5.14 1.58 -5.66
CA LEU A 233 4.45 0.32 -5.35
C LEU A 233 4.75 -0.76 -6.40
N ARG A 234 4.78 -0.37 -7.69
CA ARG A 234 5.18 -1.27 -8.78
C ARG A 234 6.64 -1.70 -8.64
N GLN A 235 7.56 -0.77 -8.40
CA GLN A 235 8.98 -1.10 -8.22
C GLN A 235 9.23 -2.08 -7.08
N TRP A 236 8.43 -2.01 -5.99
CA TRP A 236 8.51 -3.01 -4.93
C TRP A 236 8.16 -4.40 -5.45
N MET A 237 7.11 -4.56 -6.27
CA MET A 237 6.71 -5.86 -6.81
C MET A 237 7.62 -6.35 -7.96
N ASP A 238 8.31 -5.43 -8.63
CA ASP A 238 9.27 -5.74 -9.69
C ASP A 238 10.66 -6.12 -9.13
N ALA A 239 10.91 -5.96 -7.82
CA ALA A 239 12.15 -6.40 -7.20
C ALA A 239 12.24 -7.94 -7.19
N GLN A 240 13.45 -8.48 -7.33
CA GLN A 240 13.67 -9.93 -7.39
C GLN A 240 13.25 -10.64 -6.09
N ASN A 241 13.59 -10.05 -4.94
CA ASN A 241 13.27 -10.56 -3.61
C ASN A 241 12.68 -9.41 -2.77
N PRO A 242 11.41 -9.03 -2.98
CA PRO A 242 10.80 -7.98 -2.19
C PRO A 242 10.63 -8.44 -0.74
N SER A 243 10.78 -7.52 0.21
CA SER A 243 10.51 -7.83 1.61
C SER A 243 9.04 -8.23 1.79
N ASP A 244 8.79 -9.30 2.54
CA ASP A 244 7.43 -9.80 2.82
C ASP A 244 6.47 -8.72 3.30
N ASN A 245 6.93 -7.82 4.16
CA ASN A 245 6.09 -6.74 4.67
C ASN A 245 5.62 -5.77 3.58
N LYS A 246 6.45 -5.50 2.55
CA LYS A 246 6.05 -4.69 1.39
C LYS A 246 5.05 -5.44 0.51
N VAL A 247 5.24 -6.74 0.32
CA VAL A 247 4.28 -7.57 -0.43
C VAL A 247 2.92 -7.58 0.28
N ASP A 248 2.89 -7.82 1.59
CA ASP A 248 1.65 -7.81 2.38
C ASP A 248 0.97 -6.44 2.38
N LEU A 249 1.75 -5.36 2.42
CA LEU A 249 1.24 -3.99 2.32
C LEU A 249 0.57 -3.74 0.97
N VAL A 250 1.21 -4.13 -0.15
CA VAL A 250 0.61 -4.00 -1.49
C VAL A 250 -0.65 -4.84 -1.61
N ILE A 251 -0.65 -6.07 -1.08
CA ILE A 251 -1.84 -6.94 -1.06
C ILE A 251 -2.98 -6.24 -0.30
N ALA A 252 -2.72 -5.71 0.90
CA ALA A 252 -3.72 -5.03 1.72
C ALA A 252 -4.28 -3.77 1.03
N MET A 253 -3.42 -2.98 0.36
CA MET A 253 -3.86 -1.81 -0.43
C MET A 253 -4.74 -2.21 -1.61
N CYS A 254 -4.38 -3.28 -2.32
CA CYS A 254 -5.12 -3.76 -3.49
C CYS A 254 -6.43 -4.47 -3.10
N ALA A 255 -6.52 -5.03 -1.90
CA ALA A 255 -7.77 -5.57 -1.34
C ALA A 255 -8.73 -4.48 -0.85
N GLY A 256 -8.21 -3.28 -0.56
CA GLY A 256 -8.97 -2.17 0.02
C GLY A 256 -9.66 -1.24 -0.98
N THR A 257 -10.02 -0.06 -0.51
CA THR A 257 -10.74 0.98 -1.30
C THR A 257 -10.00 1.37 -2.56
N TRP A 258 -8.67 1.46 -2.52
CA TRP A 258 -7.86 1.78 -3.70
C TRP A 258 -8.03 0.75 -4.81
N GLY A 259 -8.04 -0.54 -4.48
CA GLY A 259 -8.27 -1.60 -5.45
C GLY A 259 -9.66 -1.57 -6.06
N MET A 260 -10.67 -1.20 -5.27
CA MET A 260 -12.03 -1.04 -5.78
C MET A 260 -12.18 0.17 -6.72
N GLN A 261 -11.39 1.22 -6.52
CA GLN A 261 -11.37 2.40 -7.38
C GLN A 261 -10.50 2.21 -8.64
N GLN A 262 -9.48 1.35 -8.56
CA GLN A 262 -8.48 1.12 -9.60
C GLN A 262 -8.25 -0.39 -9.86
N PRO A 263 -9.30 -1.17 -10.21
CA PRO A 263 -9.24 -2.63 -10.23
C PRO A 263 -8.19 -3.20 -11.19
N ALA A 264 -8.03 -2.63 -12.39
CA ALA A 264 -7.03 -3.10 -13.35
C ALA A 264 -5.58 -2.99 -12.82
N LEU A 265 -5.25 -1.87 -12.15
CA LEU A 265 -3.94 -1.67 -11.55
C LEU A 265 -3.73 -2.55 -10.31
N ALA A 266 -4.79 -2.76 -9.52
CA ALA A 266 -4.77 -3.64 -8.35
C ALA A 266 -4.54 -5.09 -8.75
N LEU A 267 -5.29 -5.59 -9.74
CA LEU A 267 -5.14 -6.95 -10.27
C LEU A 267 -3.74 -7.19 -10.83
N THR A 268 -3.18 -6.24 -11.59
CA THR A 268 -1.80 -6.35 -12.08
C THR A 268 -0.79 -6.49 -10.94
N ARG A 269 -0.97 -5.73 -9.85
CA ARG A 269 -0.05 -5.79 -8.70
C ARG A 269 -0.27 -7.01 -7.83
N LEU A 270 -1.51 -7.43 -7.61
CA LEU A 270 -1.84 -8.68 -6.93
C LEU A 270 -1.31 -9.87 -7.69
N GLY A 271 -1.33 -9.82 -9.03
CA GLY A 271 -0.70 -10.82 -9.90
C GLY A 271 0.77 -11.03 -9.56
N LYS A 272 1.52 -9.93 -9.52
CA LYS A 272 2.94 -9.94 -9.13
C LYS A 272 3.13 -10.37 -7.68
N ALA A 273 2.32 -9.85 -6.76
CA ALA A 273 2.39 -10.19 -5.34
C ALA A 273 2.12 -11.68 -5.07
N ALA A 274 1.22 -12.30 -5.83
CA ALA A 274 0.94 -13.74 -5.75
C ALA A 274 2.15 -14.59 -6.17
N GLY A 275 2.96 -14.09 -7.12
CA GLY A 275 4.23 -14.72 -7.50
C GLY A 275 5.29 -14.70 -6.39
N HIS A 276 5.19 -13.78 -5.43
CA HIS A 276 6.10 -13.64 -4.30
C HIS A 276 5.61 -14.31 -3.02
N LYS A 277 4.46 -15.00 -3.06
CA LYS A 277 3.87 -15.69 -1.91
C LYS A 277 3.73 -17.18 -2.17
N ALA A 278 3.65 -17.96 -1.08
CA ALA A 278 3.28 -19.36 -1.16
C ALA A 278 1.92 -19.52 -1.84
N PHE A 279 1.77 -20.59 -2.63
CA PHE A 279 0.48 -20.97 -3.19
C PHE A 279 -0.56 -21.15 -2.06
N GLY A 280 -1.78 -20.66 -2.28
CA GLY A 280 -2.84 -20.71 -1.26
C GLY A 280 -2.69 -19.71 -0.10
N SER A 281 -1.78 -18.72 -0.20
CA SER A 281 -1.65 -17.67 0.83
C SER A 281 -2.98 -16.98 1.15
N ALA A 282 -3.44 -17.09 2.40
CA ALA A 282 -4.73 -16.55 2.84
C ALA A 282 -4.90 -15.04 2.59
N THR A 283 -3.80 -14.27 2.66
CA THR A 283 -3.84 -12.81 2.39
C THR A 283 -4.11 -12.52 0.91
N VAL A 284 -3.52 -13.30 0.01
CA VAL A 284 -3.73 -13.19 -1.44
C VAL A 284 -5.14 -13.65 -1.80
N VAL A 285 -5.59 -14.78 -1.25
CA VAL A 285 -6.97 -15.30 -1.41
C VAL A 285 -7.99 -14.25 -0.99
N THR A 286 -7.81 -13.66 0.20
CA THR A 286 -8.72 -12.62 0.71
C THR A 286 -8.76 -11.40 -0.22
N ALA A 287 -7.62 -10.98 -0.77
CA ALA A 287 -7.56 -9.85 -1.70
C ALA A 287 -8.30 -10.13 -3.01
N PHE A 288 -8.08 -11.31 -3.61
CA PHE A 288 -8.80 -11.72 -4.82
C PHE A 288 -10.29 -11.88 -4.56
N ARG A 289 -10.69 -12.45 -3.42
CA ARG A 289 -12.08 -12.56 -3.01
C ARG A 289 -12.78 -11.19 -2.97
N GLN A 290 -12.15 -10.19 -2.36
CA GLN A 290 -12.72 -8.84 -2.29
C GLN A 290 -12.94 -8.24 -3.68
N LEU A 291 -11.99 -8.43 -4.61
CA LEU A 291 -12.15 -7.94 -5.99
C LEU A 291 -13.16 -8.75 -6.78
N ALA A 292 -13.23 -10.07 -6.62
CA ALA A 292 -14.22 -10.91 -7.28
C ALA A 292 -15.65 -10.53 -6.86
N LEU A 293 -15.84 -10.21 -5.58
CA LEU A 293 -17.14 -9.80 -5.03
C LEU A 293 -17.62 -8.44 -5.58
N HIS A 294 -16.72 -7.47 -5.73
CA HIS A 294 -17.10 -6.08 -6.04
C HIS A 294 -16.82 -5.66 -7.50
N ARG A 295 -15.92 -6.36 -8.20
CA ARG A 295 -15.40 -6.06 -9.54
C ARG A 295 -15.24 -7.33 -10.40
N PRO A 296 -16.29 -8.15 -10.55
CA PRO A 296 -16.19 -9.46 -11.21
C PRO A 296 -15.78 -9.35 -12.69
N ASP A 297 -16.25 -8.32 -13.41
CA ASP A 297 -15.94 -8.16 -14.84
C ASP A 297 -14.46 -7.83 -15.08
N GLU A 298 -13.87 -6.99 -14.22
CA GLU A 298 -12.44 -6.67 -14.30
C GLU A 298 -11.57 -7.85 -13.89
N VAL A 299 -12.00 -8.63 -12.88
CA VAL A 299 -11.32 -9.87 -12.49
C VAL A 299 -11.34 -10.87 -13.65
N ARG A 300 -12.49 -11.08 -14.29
CA ARG A 300 -12.64 -11.97 -15.45
C ARG A 300 -11.69 -11.60 -16.59
N LYS A 301 -11.68 -10.33 -16.97
CA LYS A 301 -10.77 -9.80 -18.01
C LYS A 301 -9.31 -10.02 -17.65
N ALA A 302 -8.94 -9.81 -16.39
CA ALA A 302 -7.56 -10.00 -15.94
C ALA A 302 -7.15 -11.47 -15.98
N VAL A 303 -8.00 -12.39 -15.53
CA VAL A 303 -7.72 -13.84 -15.59
C VAL A 303 -7.54 -14.30 -17.04
N ASP A 304 -8.45 -13.90 -17.92
CA ASP A 304 -8.37 -14.25 -19.35
C ASP A 304 -7.05 -13.79 -19.96
N GLN A 305 -6.66 -12.55 -19.68
CA GLN A 305 -5.39 -11.98 -20.12
C GLN A 305 -4.19 -12.73 -19.53
N TRP A 306 -4.17 -13.03 -18.23
CA TRP A 306 -3.05 -13.72 -17.59
C TRP A 306 -2.83 -15.13 -18.12
N LEU A 307 -3.92 -15.87 -18.34
CA LEU A 307 -3.85 -17.22 -18.89
C LEU A 307 -3.40 -17.18 -20.36
N SER A 308 -3.92 -16.25 -21.16
CA SER A 308 -3.48 -16.03 -22.54
C SER A 308 -2.00 -15.65 -22.63
N ASP A 309 -1.56 -14.72 -21.78
CA ASP A 309 -0.18 -14.25 -21.71
C ASP A 309 0.81 -15.36 -21.34
N ALA A 310 0.40 -16.26 -20.44
CA ALA A 310 1.22 -17.40 -20.01
C ALA A 310 1.32 -18.48 -21.10
N GLU A 311 0.28 -18.69 -21.91
CA GLU A 311 0.33 -19.58 -23.07
C GLU A 311 1.21 -19.02 -24.19
N ALA A 312 1.15 -17.71 -24.43
CA ALA A 312 1.99 -17.04 -25.43
C ALA A 312 3.48 -17.00 -25.06
N ARG A 313 3.82 -17.14 -23.78
CA ARG A 313 5.19 -17.05 -23.25
C ARG A 313 5.50 -18.21 -22.29
N PRO A 314 5.58 -19.45 -22.79
CA PRO A 314 5.73 -20.63 -21.95
C PRO A 314 7.06 -20.69 -21.17
N ASP A 315 8.11 -20.01 -21.67
CA ASP A 315 9.44 -19.99 -21.09
C ASP A 315 9.63 -18.92 -19.99
N ASP A 316 8.63 -18.07 -19.74
CA ASP A 316 8.67 -17.05 -18.68
C ASP A 316 8.20 -17.65 -17.34
N ASP A 317 9.13 -18.25 -16.60
CA ASP A 317 8.86 -18.88 -15.30
C ASP A 317 8.27 -17.88 -14.28
N THR A 318 8.64 -16.60 -14.36
CA THR A 318 8.14 -15.57 -13.44
C THR A 318 6.68 -15.27 -13.72
N LEU A 319 6.33 -15.04 -14.98
CA LEU A 319 4.95 -14.86 -15.41
C LEU A 319 4.12 -16.10 -15.08
N ARG A 320 4.64 -17.30 -15.35
CA ARG A 320 3.97 -18.56 -15.01
C ARG A 320 3.65 -18.63 -13.52
N ARG A 321 4.63 -18.34 -12.64
CA ARG A 321 4.42 -18.38 -11.19
C ARG A 321 3.38 -17.35 -10.71
N GLN A 322 3.39 -16.15 -11.30
CA GLN A 322 2.41 -15.10 -11.01
C GLN A 322 1.01 -15.50 -11.45
N THR A 323 0.86 -15.98 -12.68
CA THR A 323 -0.43 -16.42 -13.25
C THR A 323 -1.02 -17.57 -12.44
N LEU A 324 -0.24 -18.62 -12.18
CA LEU A 324 -0.73 -19.78 -11.42
C LEU A 324 -1.05 -19.41 -9.96
N GLY A 325 -0.22 -18.58 -9.33
CA GLY A 325 -0.46 -18.13 -7.95
C GLY A 325 -1.75 -17.30 -7.84
N SER A 326 -2.01 -16.44 -8.83
CA SER A 326 -3.21 -15.61 -8.90
C SER A 326 -4.45 -16.42 -9.19
N PHE A 327 -4.36 -17.32 -10.17
CA PHE A 327 -5.45 -18.23 -10.52
C PHE A 327 -5.85 -19.07 -9.32
N LEU A 328 -4.88 -19.74 -8.67
CA LEU A 328 -5.16 -20.54 -7.47
C LEU A 328 -5.78 -19.69 -6.36
N ALA A 329 -5.24 -18.50 -6.09
CA ALA A 329 -5.77 -17.64 -5.04
C ALA A 329 -7.22 -17.19 -5.31
N LEU A 330 -7.57 -16.93 -6.57
CA LEU A 330 -8.93 -16.59 -6.98
C LEU A 330 -9.89 -17.76 -6.75
N VAL A 331 -9.56 -18.95 -7.27
CA VAL A 331 -10.40 -20.14 -7.12
C VAL A 331 -10.39 -20.72 -5.70
N SER A 332 -9.56 -20.17 -4.81
CA SER A 332 -9.59 -20.50 -3.37
C SER A 332 -10.65 -19.74 -2.58
N SER A 333 -11.54 -19.03 -3.26
CA SER A 333 -12.72 -18.38 -2.68
C SER A 333 -13.98 -18.86 -3.38
N ASP A 334 -15.12 -18.79 -2.70
CA ASP A 334 -16.38 -19.20 -3.29
C ASP A 334 -16.77 -18.30 -4.45
N GLU A 335 -16.60 -17.00 -4.28
CA GLU A 335 -16.89 -15.97 -5.27
C GLU A 335 -16.00 -16.11 -6.51
N GLY A 336 -14.70 -16.38 -6.32
CA GLY A 336 -13.77 -16.61 -7.42
C GLY A 336 -14.00 -17.96 -8.11
N THR A 337 -14.35 -19.01 -7.37
CA THR A 337 -14.74 -20.32 -7.94
C THR A 337 -15.95 -20.16 -8.85
N ASP A 338 -16.98 -19.43 -8.41
CA ASP A 338 -18.19 -19.22 -9.20
C ASP A 338 -17.92 -18.41 -10.46
N LEU A 339 -17.08 -17.38 -10.34
CA LEU A 339 -16.65 -16.57 -11.47
C LEU A 339 -15.98 -17.44 -12.55
N ILE A 340 -15.01 -18.28 -12.15
CA ILE A 340 -14.25 -19.14 -13.08
C ILE A 340 -15.12 -20.25 -13.66
N LEU A 341 -15.96 -20.90 -12.86
CA LEU A 341 -16.84 -21.97 -13.36
C LEU A 341 -17.85 -21.44 -14.39
N ASN A 342 -18.37 -20.23 -14.20
CA ASN A 342 -19.26 -19.60 -15.17
C ASN A 342 -18.57 -19.33 -16.53
N ASP A 343 -17.25 -19.14 -16.55
CA ASP A 343 -16.47 -18.94 -17.78
C ASP A 343 -16.21 -20.23 -18.55
N THR A 344 -16.34 -21.40 -17.90
CA THR A 344 -16.12 -22.71 -18.57
C THR A 344 -17.16 -23.04 -19.63
N LEU A 345 -18.22 -22.24 -19.76
CA LEU A 345 -19.19 -22.31 -20.86
C LEU A 345 -18.57 -21.94 -22.21
N ALA A 346 -17.51 -21.11 -22.22
CA ALA A 346 -16.76 -20.78 -23.42
C ALA A 346 -15.61 -21.79 -23.63
N PRO A 347 -15.54 -22.50 -24.78
CA PRO A 347 -14.56 -23.58 -24.99
C PRO A 347 -13.09 -23.15 -24.80
N GLU A 348 -12.71 -21.99 -25.31
CA GLU A 348 -11.35 -21.47 -25.20
C GLU A 348 -10.97 -21.08 -23.75
N ALA A 349 -11.91 -20.50 -23.01
CA ALA A 349 -11.70 -20.17 -21.60
C ALA A 349 -11.59 -21.44 -20.75
N ARG A 350 -12.45 -22.43 -21.02
CA ARG A 350 -12.40 -23.75 -20.39
C ARG A 350 -11.04 -24.42 -20.56
N LEU A 351 -10.50 -24.45 -21.79
CA LEU A 351 -9.19 -25.05 -22.06
C LEU A 351 -8.06 -24.37 -21.26
N ARG A 352 -8.05 -23.03 -21.23
CA ARG A 352 -7.08 -22.25 -20.43
C ARG A 352 -7.18 -22.56 -18.93
N ILE A 353 -8.39 -22.68 -18.41
CA ILE A 353 -8.64 -23.06 -17.00
C ILE A 353 -8.12 -24.48 -16.70
N ILE A 354 -8.39 -25.44 -17.60
CA ILE A 354 -7.89 -26.81 -17.49
C ILE A 354 -6.36 -26.82 -17.48
N HIS A 355 -5.72 -26.13 -18.42
CA HIS A 355 -4.26 -26.03 -18.48
C HIS A 355 -3.68 -25.40 -17.21
N ALA A 356 -4.31 -24.36 -16.65
CA ALA A 356 -3.86 -23.75 -15.40
C ALA A 356 -3.86 -24.75 -14.23
N TRP A 357 -4.93 -25.53 -14.07
CA TRP A 357 -5.01 -26.59 -13.06
C TRP A 357 -3.98 -27.70 -13.28
N GLN A 358 -3.81 -28.15 -14.53
CA GLN A 358 -2.84 -29.19 -14.87
C GLN A 358 -1.41 -28.73 -14.58
N LYS A 359 -1.08 -27.46 -14.87
CA LYS A 359 0.23 -26.87 -14.54
C LYS A 359 0.42 -26.74 -13.03
N LEU A 360 -0.60 -26.33 -12.29
CA LEU A 360 -0.58 -26.29 -10.83
C LEU A 360 -0.34 -27.68 -10.21
N LEU A 361 -1.02 -28.73 -10.72
CA LEU A 361 -0.80 -30.11 -10.28
C LEU A 361 0.61 -30.66 -10.61
N SER A 362 1.27 -30.09 -11.61
CA SER A 362 2.64 -30.44 -12.00
C SER A 362 3.70 -29.57 -11.33
N THR A 363 3.30 -28.66 -10.44
CA THR A 363 4.19 -27.70 -9.77
C THR A 363 4.31 -28.09 -8.30
N ASP A 364 5.46 -28.62 -7.89
CA ASP A 364 5.67 -29.25 -6.58
C ASP A 364 5.26 -28.36 -5.39
N ASP A 365 5.59 -27.07 -5.41
CA ASP A 365 5.25 -26.12 -4.32
C ASP A 365 3.75 -25.72 -4.30
N ALA A 366 2.97 -26.11 -5.32
CA ALA A 366 1.54 -25.82 -5.42
C ALA A 366 0.64 -27.01 -5.01
N VAL A 367 1.15 -28.25 -5.06
CA VAL A 367 0.32 -29.47 -4.98
C VAL A 367 -0.56 -29.51 -3.73
N ASP A 368 -0.02 -29.18 -2.55
CA ASP A 368 -0.78 -29.27 -1.30
C ASP A 368 -1.91 -28.23 -1.23
N ALA A 369 -1.66 -27.01 -1.74
CA ALA A 369 -2.67 -25.97 -1.83
C ALA A 369 -3.75 -26.33 -2.87
N VAL A 370 -3.37 -26.95 -3.98
CA VAL A 370 -4.28 -27.46 -5.01
C VAL A 370 -5.16 -28.59 -4.46
N VAL A 371 -4.58 -29.57 -3.78
CA VAL A 371 -5.34 -30.69 -3.16
C VAL A 371 -6.34 -30.14 -2.16
N THR A 372 -5.92 -29.21 -1.29
CA THR A 372 -6.82 -28.53 -0.35
C THR A 372 -8.00 -27.89 -1.08
N GLN A 373 -7.73 -27.18 -2.18
CA GLN A 373 -8.78 -26.50 -2.91
C GLN A 373 -9.73 -27.46 -3.63
N LEU A 374 -9.21 -28.52 -4.23
CA LEU A 374 -10.01 -29.54 -4.90
C LEU A 374 -10.89 -30.30 -3.89
N SER A 375 -10.39 -30.56 -2.68
CA SER A 375 -11.20 -31.09 -1.58
C SER A 375 -12.35 -30.16 -1.19
N GLN A 376 -12.11 -28.85 -1.11
CA GLN A 376 -13.18 -27.87 -0.84
C GLN A 376 -14.22 -27.83 -1.96
N TRP A 377 -13.79 -27.94 -3.22
CA TRP A 377 -14.72 -28.06 -4.36
C TRP A 377 -15.58 -29.32 -4.26
N HIS A 378 -14.98 -30.44 -3.87
CA HIS A 378 -15.74 -31.68 -3.62
C HIS A 378 -16.80 -31.47 -2.53
N GLU A 379 -16.41 -30.96 -1.36
CA GLU A 379 -17.33 -30.71 -0.23
C GLU A 379 -18.48 -29.78 -0.64
N ARG A 380 -18.18 -28.74 -1.43
CA ARG A 380 -19.15 -27.75 -1.88
C ARG A 380 -20.12 -28.30 -2.94
N PHE A 381 -19.63 -29.04 -3.93
CA PHE A 381 -20.41 -29.40 -5.11
C PHE A 381 -20.96 -30.82 -5.11
N GLN A 382 -20.58 -31.68 -4.16
CA GLN A 382 -21.09 -33.05 -4.10
C GLN A 382 -22.63 -33.13 -3.98
N GLU A 383 -23.25 -32.17 -3.29
CA GLU A 383 -24.70 -32.09 -3.07
C GLU A 383 -25.40 -31.04 -3.96
N ALA A 384 -24.64 -30.22 -4.68
CA ALA A 384 -25.18 -29.16 -5.55
C ALA A 384 -25.62 -29.72 -6.91
N VAL A 385 -26.81 -30.33 -6.95
CA VAL A 385 -27.33 -31.10 -8.11
C VAL A 385 -27.23 -30.35 -9.44
N ASP A 386 -27.47 -29.03 -9.45
CA ASP A 386 -27.47 -28.16 -10.63
C ASP A 386 -26.05 -27.84 -11.16
N ARG A 387 -25.02 -27.95 -10.33
CA ARG A 387 -23.63 -27.58 -10.67
C ARG A 387 -22.65 -28.73 -10.62
N ARG A 388 -23.02 -29.83 -9.96
CA ARG A 388 -22.20 -31.03 -9.78
C ARG A 388 -21.72 -31.58 -11.13
N GLU A 389 -22.61 -31.69 -12.10
CA GLU A 389 -22.28 -32.25 -13.42
C GLU A 389 -21.20 -31.41 -14.13
N VAL A 390 -21.36 -30.08 -14.16
CA VAL A 390 -20.37 -29.17 -14.76
C VAL A 390 -19.02 -29.25 -14.04
N VAL A 391 -19.02 -29.34 -12.71
CA VAL A 391 -17.77 -29.43 -11.94
C VAL A 391 -17.07 -30.78 -12.16
N VAL A 392 -17.80 -31.89 -12.12
CA VAL A 392 -17.28 -33.23 -12.41
C VAL A 392 -16.71 -33.28 -13.84
N ASP A 393 -17.42 -32.67 -14.78
CA ASP A 393 -17.02 -32.54 -16.18
C ASP A 393 -15.69 -31.76 -16.33
N VAL A 394 -15.54 -30.62 -15.67
CA VAL A 394 -14.28 -29.85 -15.66
C VAL A 394 -13.14 -30.61 -14.97
N LEU A 395 -13.41 -31.24 -13.83
CA LEU A 395 -12.41 -32.03 -13.10
C LEU A 395 -11.92 -33.24 -13.91
N ALA A 396 -12.81 -33.89 -14.65
CA ALA A 396 -12.44 -34.99 -15.53
C ALA A 396 -11.50 -34.54 -16.66
N ASP A 397 -11.67 -33.34 -17.21
CA ASP A 397 -10.73 -32.77 -18.17
C ASP A 397 -9.36 -32.49 -17.53
N ILE A 398 -9.35 -31.93 -16.32
CA ILE A 398 -8.11 -31.66 -15.57
C ILE A 398 -7.29 -32.95 -15.40
N PHE A 399 -7.92 -34.06 -15.02
CA PHE A 399 -7.26 -35.34 -14.77
C PHE A 399 -7.17 -36.28 -15.99
N THR A 400 -7.53 -35.81 -17.19
CA THR A 400 -7.42 -36.61 -18.42
C THR A 400 -6.00 -37.14 -18.65
N PRO A 401 -4.92 -36.33 -18.51
CA PRO A 401 -3.54 -36.81 -18.63
C PRO A 401 -3.21 -37.89 -17.56
N PRO A 402 -2.71 -39.08 -17.96
CA PRO A 402 -2.41 -40.16 -17.01
C PRO A 402 -1.39 -39.78 -15.93
N SER A 403 -0.45 -38.88 -16.24
CA SER A 403 0.57 -38.39 -15.30
C SER A 403 0.01 -37.63 -14.11
N LEU A 404 -1.21 -37.11 -14.19
CA LEU A 404 -1.85 -36.33 -13.13
C LEU A 404 -2.74 -37.18 -12.21
N ARG A 405 -3.05 -38.42 -12.60
CA ARG A 405 -3.91 -39.33 -11.85
C ARG A 405 -3.36 -39.75 -10.48
N PRO A 406 -2.04 -39.88 -10.24
CA PRO A 406 -1.53 -40.11 -8.89
C PRO A 406 -1.91 -39.00 -7.89
N GLY A 407 -2.19 -37.78 -8.38
CA GLY A 407 -2.72 -36.69 -7.55
C GLY A 407 -4.13 -36.97 -7.02
N LEU A 408 -4.95 -37.74 -7.74
CA LEU A 408 -6.29 -38.15 -7.30
C LEU A 408 -6.24 -39.12 -6.12
N ASP A 409 -5.18 -39.91 -5.97
CA ASP A 409 -5.07 -40.84 -4.83
C ASP A 409 -5.13 -40.09 -3.50
N ARG A 410 -4.56 -38.88 -3.43
CA ARG A 410 -4.63 -37.99 -2.27
C ARG A 410 -6.04 -37.47 -1.98
N LEU A 411 -6.90 -37.39 -3.00
CA LEU A 411 -8.28 -36.90 -2.91
C LEU A 411 -9.28 -38.05 -2.67
N MET A 412 -8.96 -39.26 -3.13
CA MET A 412 -9.86 -40.42 -3.09
C MET A 412 -9.81 -41.18 -1.77
N VAL A 413 -8.70 -41.11 -1.03
CA VAL A 413 -8.49 -41.92 0.18
C VAL A 413 -8.87 -41.13 1.43
N THR A 414 -9.97 -41.53 2.08
CA THR A 414 -10.28 -41.09 3.46
C THR A 414 -9.47 -41.89 4.48
N LYS A 415 -9.40 -41.42 5.73
CA LYS A 415 -8.82 -42.18 6.86
C LYS A 415 -9.45 -43.58 7.05
N GLU A 416 -10.61 -43.81 6.45
CA GLU A 416 -11.41 -45.04 6.55
C GLU A 416 -11.34 -45.91 5.27
N SER A 417 -10.47 -45.58 4.32
CA SER A 417 -10.23 -46.36 3.07
C SER A 417 -11.45 -46.47 2.13
N ALA A 418 -12.48 -45.63 2.31
CA ALA A 418 -13.62 -45.57 1.39
C ALA A 418 -13.32 -44.61 0.24
N ILE A 419 -13.46 -45.09 -1.01
CA ILE A 419 -13.37 -44.25 -2.21
C ILE A 419 -14.64 -43.38 -2.30
N LEU A 420 -14.46 -42.07 -2.26
CA LEU A 420 -15.57 -41.12 -2.40
C LEU A 420 -16.23 -41.23 -3.79
N PRO A 421 -17.57 -41.43 -3.89
CA PRO A 421 -18.26 -41.61 -5.16
C PRO A 421 -18.00 -40.50 -6.18
N PHE A 422 -17.89 -39.26 -5.70
CA PHE A 422 -17.58 -38.07 -6.51
C PHE A 422 -16.25 -38.22 -7.29
N TRP A 423 -15.16 -38.55 -6.60
CA TRP A 423 -13.85 -38.68 -7.23
C TRP A 423 -13.74 -39.92 -8.11
N ARG A 424 -14.47 -41.00 -7.78
CA ARG A 424 -14.57 -42.18 -8.64
C ARG A 424 -15.18 -41.83 -9.99
N GLU A 425 -16.25 -41.03 -10.01
CA GLU A 425 -16.88 -40.58 -11.24
C GLU A 425 -15.94 -39.73 -12.09
N VAL A 426 -15.24 -38.76 -11.47
CA VAL A 426 -14.21 -37.95 -12.12
C VAL A 426 -13.14 -38.83 -12.78
N LEU A 427 -12.64 -39.84 -12.06
CA LEU A 427 -11.61 -40.76 -12.57
C LEU A 427 -12.09 -41.58 -13.77
N VAL A 428 -13.31 -42.11 -13.71
CA VAL A 428 -13.90 -42.90 -14.81
C VAL A 428 -14.07 -42.04 -16.05
N LEU A 429 -14.60 -40.82 -15.91
CA LEU A 429 -14.76 -39.90 -17.03
C LEU A 429 -13.40 -39.48 -17.63
N ALA A 430 -12.41 -39.16 -16.79
CA ALA A 430 -11.06 -38.82 -17.23
C ALA A 430 -10.39 -39.97 -18.01
N ALA A 431 -10.57 -41.21 -17.56
CA ALA A 431 -10.03 -42.40 -18.22
C ALA A 431 -10.69 -42.62 -19.61
N ASN A 432 -12.01 -42.47 -19.69
CA ASN A 432 -12.76 -42.58 -20.94
C ASN A 432 -12.33 -41.52 -21.95
N ARG A 433 -12.17 -40.25 -21.53
CA ARG A 433 -11.71 -39.16 -22.40
C ARG A 433 -10.33 -39.38 -22.97
N TYR A 434 -9.40 -39.86 -22.14
CA TYR A 434 -8.06 -40.19 -22.58
C TYR A 434 -8.07 -41.30 -23.66
N GLN A 435 -8.90 -42.33 -23.46
CA GLN A 435 -9.04 -43.42 -24.42
C GLN A 435 -9.64 -42.94 -25.75
N SER A 436 -10.71 -42.14 -25.71
CA SER A 436 -11.31 -41.56 -26.92
C SER A 436 -10.35 -40.63 -27.67
N SER A 437 -9.56 -39.81 -26.96
CA SER A 437 -8.53 -38.95 -27.56
C SER A 437 -7.42 -39.78 -28.24
N LYS A 438 -7.01 -40.90 -27.62
CA LYS A 438 -6.02 -41.81 -28.18
C LYS A 438 -6.54 -42.51 -29.44
N GLU A 439 -7.79 -42.99 -29.41
CA GLU A 439 -8.45 -43.62 -30.56
C GLU A 439 -8.61 -42.63 -31.73
N ALA A 440 -8.98 -41.37 -31.45
CA ALA A 440 -9.07 -40.33 -32.48
C ALA A 440 -7.71 -39.89 -33.05
N SER A 441 -6.62 -40.10 -32.31
CA SER A 441 -5.25 -39.75 -32.73
C SER A 441 -4.52 -40.90 -33.42
N THR A 442 -5.12 -42.09 -33.50
CA THR A 442 -4.54 -43.26 -34.16
C THR A 442 -5.10 -43.32 -35.60
N PRO A 443 -4.28 -43.09 -36.64
CA PRO A 443 -4.73 -42.96 -38.03
C PRO A 443 -5.30 -44.23 -38.64
#